data_AF-A0A1Q3X6S9-F1
#
_entry.id   AF-A0A1Q3X6S9-F1
#
_cell.length_a   1.000
_cell.length_b   1.000
_cell.length_c   1.000
_cell.angle_alpha   90.00
_cell.angle_beta   90.00
_cell.angle_gamma   90.00
#
_symmetry.space_group_name_H-M   'P 1'
#
loop_
_entity.id
_entity.type
_entity.pdbx_description
1 polymer ?
#
loop_
_entity_poly.entity_id
_entity_poly.type
_entity_poly.pdbx_seq_one_letter_code
_entity_poly.pdbx_strand_id
1 'polypeptide(L)'
;MLSFNYLEISLSFAVIYAGLHLLGNQPQSYVDYIYFSIVTSTTIGYGDFHPQTELAKIMVCVQAVLVVSFIVLFLNFFSSKVETLHHEDE
;
A
#
# COMPACT_ATOMS: atom_id res chain seq x y z
N MET A 1 -3.57 -9.65 -12.55
CA MET A 1 -2.91 -8.37 -12.91
C MET A 1 -3.08 -7.32 -11.82
N LEU A 2 -4.29 -7.08 -11.29
CA LEU A 2 -4.53 -6.08 -10.22
C LEU A 2 -3.72 -6.33 -8.93
N SER A 3 -3.56 -7.59 -8.52
CA SER A 3 -2.76 -7.96 -7.34
C SER A 3 -1.26 -7.64 -7.48
N PHE A 4 -0.72 -7.74 -8.70
CA PHE A 4 0.68 -7.35 -8.97
C PHE A 4 0.85 -5.83 -8.93
N ASN A 5 -0.11 -5.08 -9.48
CA ASN A 5 -0.10 -3.61 -9.42
C ASN A 5 -0.16 -3.09 -7.97
N TYR A 6 -0.91 -3.77 -7.09
CA TYR A 6 -0.93 -3.44 -5.67
C TYR A 6 0.46 -3.58 -5.02
N LEU A 7 1.16 -4.67 -5.32
CA LEU A 7 2.52 -4.89 -4.82
C LEU A 7 3.51 -3.88 -5.40
N GLU A 8 3.41 -3.57 -6.69
CA GLU A 8 4.24 -2.56 -7.37
C GLU A 8 4.09 -1.17 -6.74
N ILE A 9 2.86 -0.75 -6.42
CA ILE A 9 2.61 0.52 -5.74
C ILE A 9 3.24 0.52 -4.35
N SER A 10 3.05 -0.54 -3.58
CA SER A 10 3.67 -0.67 -2.25
C SER A 10 5.21 -0.55 -2.32
N LEU A 11 5.85 -1.20 -3.29
CA LEU A 11 7.30 -1.07 -3.50
C LEU A 11 7.72 0.32 -4.03
N SER A 12 6.90 0.95 -4.87
CA SER A 12 7.16 2.31 -5.36
C SER A 12 7.16 3.32 -4.22
N PHE A 13 6.22 3.20 -3.27
CA PHE A 13 6.23 4.03 -2.06
C PHE A 13 7.48 3.78 -1.21
N ALA A 14 7.96 2.55 -1.09
CA ALA A 14 9.22 2.26 -0.40
C ALA A 14 10.41 3.01 -1.04
N VAL A 15 10.48 3.03 -2.37
CA VAL A 15 11.52 3.79 -3.11
C VAL A 15 11.38 5.29 -2.85
N ILE A 16 10.16 5.83 -2.85
CA ILE A 16 9.92 7.26 -2.56
C ILE A 16 10.36 7.61 -1.13
N TYR A 17 10.00 6.78 -0.15
CA TYR A 17 10.40 7.01 1.24
C TYR A 17 11.92 6.95 1.42
N ALA A 18 12.59 6.02 0.74
CA ALA A 18 14.04 5.89 0.75
C ALA A 18 14.73 7.08 0.06
N GLY A 19 14.27 7.44 -1.14
CA GLY A 19 14.86 8.51 -1.94
C GLY A 19 14.72 9.91 -1.33
N LEU A 20 13.67 10.12 -0.54
CA LEU A 20 13.40 11.39 0.13
C LEU A 20 13.72 11.37 1.64
N HIS A 21 14.26 10.27 2.16
CA HIS A 21 14.59 10.09 3.59
C HIS A 21 13.44 10.51 4.52
N LEU A 22 12.24 9.96 4.29
CA LEU A 22 11.00 10.43 4.92
C LEU A 22 10.67 9.75 6.27
N LEU A 23 11.44 8.75 6.68
CA LEU A 23 11.21 8.01 7.93
C LEU A 23 11.96 8.66 9.09
N GLY A 24 11.30 8.74 10.25
CA GLY A 24 11.95 8.98 11.53
C GLY A 24 12.76 7.78 12.02
N ASN A 25 13.45 7.93 13.16
CA ASN A 25 14.21 6.87 13.85
C ASN A 25 15.42 6.30 13.09
N GLN A 26 15.96 7.02 12.10
CA GLN A 26 17.18 6.67 11.35
C GLN A 26 17.18 5.23 10.80
N PRO A 27 16.42 4.95 9.73
CA PRO A 27 16.47 3.66 9.04
C PRO A 27 17.92 3.31 8.66
N GLN A 28 18.33 2.08 8.99
CA GLN A 28 19.70 1.59 8.81
C GLN A 28 19.87 0.86 7.47
N SER A 29 18.78 0.44 6.86
CA SER A 29 18.79 -0.34 5.61
C SER A 29 17.63 0.02 4.69
N TYR A 30 17.78 -0.30 3.40
CA TYR A 30 16.66 -0.20 2.43
C TYR A 30 15.47 -1.08 2.80
N VAL A 31 15.72 -2.16 3.56
CA VAL A 31 14.66 -3.07 4.03
C VAL A 31 13.70 -2.34 4.96
N ASP A 32 14.17 -1.36 5.75
CA ASP A 32 13.33 -0.61 6.69
C ASP A 32 12.26 0.22 5.96
N TYR A 33 12.61 0.79 4.80
CA TYR A 33 11.68 1.53 3.95
C TYR A 33 10.65 0.61 3.27
N ILE A 34 11.09 -0.56 2.80
CA ILE A 34 10.20 -1.58 2.24
C ILE A 34 9.23 -2.08 3.32
N TYR A 35 9.76 -2.38 4.50
CA TYR A 35 8.99 -2.80 5.64
C TYR A 35 7.94 -1.76 6.03
N PHE A 36 8.32 -0.49 6.19
CA PHE A 36 7.39 0.58 6.51
C PHE A 36 6.29 0.72 5.46
N SER A 37 6.64 0.65 4.17
CA SER A 37 5.66 0.72 3.09
C SER A 37 4.70 -0.48 3.10
N ILE A 38 5.19 -1.70 3.32
CA ILE A 38 4.35 -2.90 3.40
C ILE A 38 3.42 -2.81 4.60
N VAL A 39 3.93 -2.49 5.78
CA VAL A 39 3.18 -2.37 7.04
C VAL A 39 2.12 -1.27 6.96
N THR A 40 2.42 -0.17 6.25
CA THR A 40 1.45 0.89 5.96
C THR A 40 0.39 0.40 4.96
N SER A 41 0.80 -0.30 3.90
CA SER A 41 -0.13 -0.84 2.88
C SER A 41 -1.07 -1.89 3.47
N THR A 42 -0.60 -2.72 4.40
CA THR A 42 -1.43 -3.69 5.10
C THR A 42 -2.21 -3.10 6.27
N THR A 43 -2.06 -1.80 6.53
CA THR A 43 -2.68 -1.06 7.64
C THR A 43 -2.32 -1.59 9.04
N ILE A 44 -1.23 -2.36 9.15
CA ILE A 44 -0.77 -2.93 10.44
C ILE A 44 -0.20 -1.82 11.34
N GLY A 45 0.66 -0.96 10.80
CA GLY A 45 1.17 0.23 11.49
C GLY A 45 1.85 -0.02 12.85
N TYR A 46 2.92 -0.83 12.90
CA TYR A 46 3.62 -1.15 14.16
C TYR A 46 4.19 0.08 14.91
N GLY A 47 4.49 1.18 14.20
CA GLY A 47 4.92 2.45 14.79
C GLY A 47 6.40 2.55 15.16
N ASP A 48 7.18 1.53 14.86
CA ASP A 48 8.65 1.52 14.93
C ASP A 48 9.30 2.55 14.00
N PHE A 49 8.75 2.72 12.80
CA PHE A 49 9.03 3.84 11.91
C PHE A 49 7.77 4.69 11.71
N HIS A 50 7.93 6.01 11.70
CA HIS A 50 6.82 6.94 11.53
C HIS A 50 7.25 8.19 10.75
N PRO A 51 6.33 8.81 9.99
CA PRO A 51 6.61 10.04 9.25
C PRO A 51 6.83 11.20 10.24
N GLN A 52 7.97 11.88 10.14
CA GLN A 52 8.26 13.05 10.99
C GLN A 52 8.06 14.38 10.29
N THR A 53 8.23 14.43 8.97
CA THR A 53 8.05 15.64 8.17
C THR A 53 6.61 15.76 7.66
N GLU A 54 6.17 17.00 7.41
CA GLU A 54 4.84 17.24 6.80
C GLU A 54 4.70 16.54 5.45
N LEU A 55 5.78 16.53 4.65
CA LEU A 55 5.81 15.79 3.39
C LEU A 55 5.61 14.29 3.61
N ALA A 56 6.31 13.69 4.58
CA ALA A 56 6.18 12.27 4.88
C ALA A 56 4.74 11.90 5.30
N LYS A 57 4.09 12.75 6.12
CA LYS A 57 2.69 12.55 6.53
C LYS A 57 1.76 12.58 5.32
N ILE A 58 1.93 13.55 4.41
CA ILE A 58 1.15 13.63 3.18
C ILE A 58 1.33 12.37 2.34
N MET A 59 2.57 11.89 2.17
CA MET A 59 2.85 10.67 1.40
C MET A 59 2.15 9.44 1.99
N VAL A 60 2.16 9.30 3.32
CA VAL A 60 1.44 8.21 4.01
C VAL A 60 -0.07 8.32 3.80
N CYS A 61 -0.64 9.52 3.86
CA CYS A 61 -2.06 9.73 3.55
C CYS A 61 -2.41 9.34 2.11
N VAL A 62 -1.57 9.73 1.13
CA VAL A 62 -1.76 9.35 -0.27
C VAL A 62 -1.67 7.83 -0.44
N GLN A 63 -0.69 7.18 0.19
CA GLN A 63 -0.56 5.73 0.16
C GLN A 63 -1.80 5.03 0.72
N ALA A 64 -2.33 5.49 1.86
CA ALA A 64 -3.50 4.91 2.49
C ALA A 64 -4.75 5.00 1.59
N VAL A 65 -4.98 6.15 0.95
CA VAL A 65 -6.12 6.33 0.02
C VAL A 65 -6.00 5.40 -1.19
N LEU A 66 -4.81 5.26 -1.76
CA LEU A 66 -4.58 4.37 -2.90
C LEU A 66 -4.81 2.91 -2.52
N VAL A 67 -4.28 2.46 -1.38
CA VAL A 67 -4.46 1.09 -0.87
C VAL A 67 -5.93 0.77 -0.67
N VAL A 68 -6.70 1.65 0.00
CA VAL A 68 -8.14 1.47 0.19
C VAL A 68 -8.87 1.38 -1.15
N SER A 69 -8.53 2.24 -2.10
CA SER A 69 -9.13 2.23 -3.45
C SER A 69 -8.87 0.91 -4.17
N PHE A 70 -7.67 0.36 -4.05
CA PHE A 70 -7.32 -0.94 -4.63
C PHE A 70 -8.08 -2.10 -4.00
N ILE A 71 -8.27 -2.08 -2.68
CA ILE A 71 -9.07 -3.10 -1.99
C ILE A 71 -10.52 -3.08 -2.50
N VAL A 72 -11.12 -1.89 -2.66
CA VAL A 72 -12.48 -1.75 -3.21
C VAL A 72 -12.57 -2.29 -4.64
N LEU A 73 -11.61 -1.94 -5.51
CA LEU A 73 -11.57 -2.45 -6.89
C LEU A 73 -11.39 -3.96 -6.95
N PHE A 74 -10.55 -4.52 -6.06
CA PHE A 74 -10.34 -5.95 -5.96
C PHE A 74 -11.63 -6.68 -5.56
N LEU A 75 -12.36 -6.17 -4.56
CA LEU A 75 -13.64 -6.73 -4.14
C LEU A 75 -14.69 -6.66 -5.26
N ASN A 76 -14.78 -5.52 -5.97
CA ASN A 76 -15.70 -5.35 -7.10
C ASN A 76 -15.42 -6.36 -8.23
N PHE A 77 -14.15 -6.59 -8.56
CA PHE A 77 -13.75 -7.57 -9.56
C PHE A 77 -14.17 -9.00 -9.20
N PHE A 78 -14.05 -9.38 -7.93
CA PHE A 78 -14.50 -10.69 -7.47
C PHE A 78 -16.03 -10.79 -7.45
N SER A 79 -16.73 -9.73 -7.01
CA SER A 79 -18.19 -9.68 -7.02
C SER A 79 -18.76 -9.87 -8.43
N SER A 80 -18.23 -9.16 -9.42
CA SER A 80 -18.70 -9.29 -10.80
C SER A 80 -18.46 -10.69 -11.37
N LYS A 81 -17.37 -11.34 -10.98
CA LYS A 81 -17.05 -12.69 -11.46
C LYS A 81 -17.97 -13.76 -10.84
N VAL A 82 -18.39 -13.56 -9.60
CA VAL A 82 -19.37 -14.46 -8.93
C VAL A 82 -20.74 -14.32 -9.58
N GLU A 83 -21.17 -13.11 -9.91
CA GLU A 83 -22.46 -12.85 -10.57
C GLU A 83 -22.55 -13.51 -11.96
N THR A 84 -21.47 -13.47 -12.75
CA THR A 84 -21.43 -14.13 -14.06
C THR A 84 -21.52 -15.66 -13.98
N LEU A 85 -20.94 -16.28 -12.94
CA LEU A 85 -20.98 -17.73 -12.78
C LEU A 85 -22.41 -18.21 -12.45
N HIS A 86 -23.12 -17.47 -11.60
CA HIS A 86 -24.52 -17.77 -11.28
C HIS A 86 -25.45 -17.67 -12.50
N HIS A 87 -25.14 -16.83 -13.49
CA HIS A 87 -25.93 -16.72 -14.72
C HIS A 87 -25.61 -17.78 -15.78
N GLU A 88 -24.44 -18.42 -15.73
CA GLU A 88 -24.10 -19.54 -16.64
C GLU A 88 -24.67 -20.89 -16.16
N ASP A 89 -25.01 -21.00 -14.86
CA ASP A 89 -25.58 -22.19 -14.24
C ASP A 89 -27.14 -22.27 -14.33
N GLU A 90 -27.82 -21.20 -14.78
CA GLU A 90 -29.28 -21.14 -15.05
C GLU A 90 -29.63 -21.35 -16.54
#